data_AF-A0A379AUW4-F1
#
_entry.id   AF-A0A379AUW4-F1
#
_cell.length_a   1.000
_cell.length_b   1.000
_cell.length_c   1.000
_cell.angle_alpha   90.00
_cell.angle_beta   90.00
_cell.angle_gamma   90.00
#
_symmetry.space_group_name_H-M   'P 1'
#
loop_
_entity.id
_entity.type
_entity.pdbx_description
1 polymer ?
#
loop_
_entity_poly.entity_id
_entity_poly.type
_entity_poly.pdbx_seq_one_letter_code
_entity_poly.pdbx_strand_id
1 'polypeptide(L)'
;MAFKISELHTLLSQARIETYLSYFKDEDDLSLKDMQAYELYIWNIQISGALLEVISLYEVALRNAIINALEPSYRAYSILNDNFIRALKPATREELLRIVNKLSSHKTYEFHFINGRLQPLRIDTNEISPGKVVAELNFIFWENMLSRTHRMRWINHFNKAFPNVCISSPDERDLIVNEIHNIT
;
A
#
# COMPACT_ATOMS: atom_id res chain seq x y z
N MET A 1 -30.28 -24.58 -4.64
CA MET A 1 -30.86 -23.60 -5.58
C MET A 1 -29.76 -23.27 -6.56
N ALA A 2 -29.93 -23.60 -7.85
CA ALA A 2 -28.89 -23.36 -8.84
C ALA A 2 -29.13 -21.97 -9.45
N PHE A 3 -28.12 -21.10 -9.39
CA PHE A 3 -28.18 -19.73 -9.89
C PHE A 3 -27.45 -19.65 -11.24
N LYS A 4 -27.93 -18.75 -12.11
CA LYS A 4 -27.37 -18.54 -13.44
C LYS A 4 -26.68 -17.18 -13.51
N ILE A 5 -25.56 -17.07 -14.22
CA ILE A 5 -24.84 -15.80 -14.32
C ILE A 5 -25.63 -14.78 -15.13
N SER A 6 -26.47 -15.25 -16.06
CA SER A 6 -27.39 -14.40 -16.82
C SER A 6 -28.42 -13.66 -15.95
N GLU A 7 -28.78 -14.18 -14.77
CA GLU A 7 -29.67 -13.47 -13.83
C GLU A 7 -29.04 -12.18 -13.30
N LEU A 8 -27.72 -12.02 -13.45
CA LEU A 8 -26.96 -10.84 -13.01
C LEU A 8 -26.81 -9.77 -14.11
N HIS A 9 -27.42 -9.92 -15.30
CA HIS A 9 -27.28 -8.94 -16.41
C HIS A 9 -27.76 -7.52 -16.07
N THR A 10 -28.64 -7.36 -15.07
CA THR A 10 -29.09 -6.04 -14.60
C THR A 10 -28.10 -5.39 -13.62
N LEU A 11 -27.18 -6.17 -13.05
CA LEU A 11 -26.23 -5.76 -12.01
C LEU A 11 -24.79 -5.68 -12.54
N LEU A 12 -24.43 -6.53 -13.50
CA LEU A 12 -23.09 -6.66 -14.04
C LEU A 12 -23.05 -6.29 -15.52
N SER A 13 -21.91 -5.75 -15.96
CA SER A 13 -21.70 -5.46 -17.37
C SER A 13 -21.63 -6.74 -18.20
N GLN A 14 -22.06 -6.65 -19.46
CA GLN A 14 -21.99 -7.74 -20.42
C GLN A 14 -20.55 -8.30 -20.55
N ALA A 15 -19.55 -7.41 -20.67
CA ALA A 15 -18.15 -7.81 -20.76
C ALA A 15 -17.68 -8.64 -19.54
N ARG A 16 -18.19 -8.34 -18.34
CA ARG A 16 -17.88 -9.13 -17.13
C ARG A 16 -18.46 -10.53 -17.22
N ILE A 17 -19.70 -10.67 -17.68
CA ILE A 17 -20.41 -11.96 -17.80
C ILE A 17 -19.78 -12.82 -18.91
N GLU A 18 -19.49 -12.21 -20.06
CA GLU A 18 -18.88 -12.89 -21.22
C GLU A 18 -17.52 -13.51 -20.89
N THR A 19 -16.76 -12.88 -19.98
CA THR A 19 -15.47 -13.44 -19.51
C THR A 19 -15.67 -14.85 -18.93
N TYR A 20 -16.72 -15.08 -18.14
CA TYR A 20 -16.98 -16.39 -17.53
C TYR A 20 -17.68 -17.36 -18.49
N LEU A 21 -18.62 -16.88 -19.30
CA LEU A 21 -19.27 -17.73 -20.31
C LEU A 21 -18.29 -18.24 -21.38
N SER A 22 -17.28 -17.43 -21.74
CA SER A 22 -16.26 -17.81 -22.73
C SER A 22 -15.30 -18.88 -22.23
N TYR A 23 -15.11 -19.00 -20.90
CA TYR A 23 -14.33 -20.08 -20.30
C TYR A 23 -14.97 -21.46 -20.58
N PHE A 24 -16.30 -21.52 -20.59
CA PHE A 24 -17.11 -22.71 -20.90
C PHE A 24 -17.66 -22.67 -22.33
N LYS A 25 -16.87 -22.19 -23.29
CA LYS A 25 -17.32 -22.07 -24.69
C LYS A 25 -17.69 -23.41 -25.34
N ASP A 26 -17.05 -24.50 -24.91
CA ASP A 26 -17.21 -25.85 -25.45
C ASP A 26 -18.34 -26.65 -24.76
N GLU A 27 -19.07 -26.03 -23.81
CA GLU A 27 -20.25 -26.64 -23.18
C GLU A 27 -21.51 -26.36 -24.02
N ASP A 28 -22.12 -27.44 -24.51
CA ASP A 28 -23.29 -27.40 -25.39
C ASP A 28 -24.60 -27.18 -24.61
N ASP A 29 -24.67 -27.63 -23.34
CA ASP A 29 -25.82 -27.34 -22.48
C ASP A 29 -25.75 -25.90 -21.97
N LEU A 30 -26.51 -25.02 -22.62
CA LEU A 30 -26.57 -23.60 -22.28
C LEU A 30 -26.97 -23.35 -20.83
N SER A 31 -27.82 -24.19 -20.24
CA SER A 31 -28.25 -24.04 -18.86
C SER A 31 -27.13 -24.45 -17.89
N LEU A 32 -26.43 -25.54 -18.19
CA LEU A 32 -25.26 -25.99 -17.43
C LEU A 32 -24.12 -24.98 -17.51
N LYS A 33 -23.81 -24.49 -18.72
CA LYS A 33 -22.83 -23.44 -18.98
C LYS A 33 -23.07 -22.19 -18.13
N ASP A 34 -24.31 -21.74 -18.07
CA ASP A 34 -24.71 -20.54 -17.33
C ASP A 34 -24.55 -20.73 -15.80
N MET A 35 -24.86 -21.93 -15.29
CA MET A 35 -24.62 -22.30 -13.89
C MET A 35 -23.12 -22.41 -13.55
N GLN A 36 -22.33 -23.06 -14.39
CA GLN A 36 -20.87 -23.18 -14.20
C GLN A 36 -20.17 -21.81 -14.27
N ALA A 37 -20.58 -20.95 -15.20
CA ALA A 37 -20.08 -19.58 -15.28
C ALA A 37 -20.41 -18.78 -14.01
N TYR A 38 -21.61 -18.96 -13.44
CA TYR A 38 -21.97 -18.38 -12.15
C TYR A 38 -21.07 -18.88 -11.02
N GLU A 39 -20.87 -20.19 -10.92
CA GLU A 39 -20.01 -20.79 -9.90
C GLU A 39 -18.57 -20.27 -10.00
N LEU A 40 -18.02 -20.14 -11.21
CA LEU A 40 -16.70 -19.57 -11.44
C LEU A 40 -16.62 -18.09 -11.04
N TYR A 41 -17.67 -17.31 -11.32
CA TYR A 41 -17.75 -15.92 -10.88
C TYR A 41 -17.77 -15.80 -9.36
N ILE A 42 -18.59 -16.60 -8.67
CA ILE A 42 -18.64 -16.63 -7.21
C ILE A 42 -17.29 -17.07 -6.62
N TRP A 43 -16.65 -18.08 -7.22
CA TRP A 43 -15.32 -18.50 -6.80
C TRP A 43 -14.27 -17.40 -6.96
N ASN A 44 -14.32 -16.61 -8.03
CA ASN A 44 -13.46 -15.44 -8.21
C ASN A 44 -13.68 -14.38 -7.12
N ILE A 45 -14.94 -14.13 -6.74
CA ILE A 45 -15.26 -13.24 -5.61
C ILE A 45 -14.71 -13.80 -4.30
N GLN A 46 -14.89 -15.10 -4.04
CA GLN A 46 -14.43 -15.75 -2.80
C GLN A 46 -12.90 -15.67 -2.66
N ILE A 47 -12.16 -15.96 -3.73
CA ILE A 47 -10.69 -15.84 -3.73
C ILE A 47 -10.28 -14.39 -3.53
N SER A 48 -10.91 -13.46 -4.25
CA SER A 48 -10.62 -12.04 -4.13
C SER A 48 -10.90 -11.54 -2.69
N GLY A 49 -11.98 -12.01 -2.07
CA GLY A 49 -12.31 -11.77 -0.67
C GLY A 49 -11.26 -12.31 0.30
N ALA A 50 -10.83 -13.57 0.11
CA ALA A 50 -9.78 -14.19 0.93
C ALA A 50 -8.44 -13.44 0.82
N LEU A 51 -8.10 -12.91 -0.36
CA LEU A 51 -6.89 -12.12 -0.55
C LEU A 51 -6.90 -10.79 0.21
N LEU A 52 -8.08 -10.20 0.48
CA LEU A 52 -8.16 -8.95 1.25
C LEU A 52 -7.65 -9.13 2.69
N GLU A 53 -7.87 -10.30 3.30
CA GLU A 53 -7.35 -10.62 4.63
C GLU A 53 -5.82 -10.67 4.63
N VAL A 54 -5.24 -11.33 3.61
CA VAL A 54 -3.79 -11.42 3.43
C VAL A 54 -3.18 -10.05 3.19
N ILE A 55 -3.79 -9.23 2.33
CA ILE A 55 -3.34 -7.87 2.04
C ILE A 55 -3.43 -6.99 3.30
N SER A 56 -4.50 -7.12 4.09
CA SER A 56 -4.64 -6.37 5.35
C SER A 56 -3.55 -6.72 6.36
N LEU A 57 -3.25 -8.01 6.53
CA LEU A 57 -2.16 -8.44 7.40
C LEU A 57 -0.80 -7.95 6.87
N TYR A 58 -0.58 -8.05 5.57
CA TYR A 58 0.64 -7.59 4.91
C TYR A 58 0.85 -6.09 5.07
N GLU A 59 -0.18 -5.26 4.90
CA GLU A 59 -0.10 -3.80 5.07
C GLU A 59 0.36 -3.43 6.49
N VAL A 60 -0.25 -4.03 7.51
CA VAL A 60 0.11 -3.77 8.91
C VAL A 60 1.52 -4.25 9.23
N ALA A 61 1.90 -5.42 8.73
CA ALA A 61 3.25 -5.95 8.91
C ALA A 61 4.30 -5.06 8.23
N LEU A 62 4.03 -4.65 6.98
CA LEU A 62 4.92 -3.82 6.18
C LEU A 62 5.11 -2.44 6.82
N ARG A 63 4.02 -1.73 7.17
CA ARG A 63 4.14 -0.39 7.77
C ARG A 63 4.93 -0.45 9.08
N ASN A 64 4.68 -1.46 9.92
CA ASN A 64 5.37 -1.61 11.20
C ASN A 64 6.86 -1.90 10.99
N ALA A 65 7.21 -2.75 10.02
CA ALA A 65 8.60 -3.02 9.68
C ALA A 65 9.33 -1.75 9.19
N ILE A 66 8.69 -0.98 8.30
CA ILE A 66 9.23 0.30 7.79
C ILE A 66 9.45 1.29 8.94
N ILE A 67 8.47 1.47 9.81
CA ILE A 67 8.57 2.41 10.94
C ILE A 67 9.65 1.98 11.92
N ASN A 68 9.66 0.71 12.35
CA ASN A 68 10.68 0.19 13.26
C ASN A 68 12.10 0.34 12.70
N ALA A 69 12.28 0.21 11.38
CA ALA A 69 13.57 0.38 10.74
C ALA A 69 14.04 1.85 10.71
N LEU A 70 13.12 2.78 10.42
CA LEU A 70 13.44 4.18 10.13
C LEU A 70 13.34 5.11 11.34
N GLU A 71 12.39 4.89 12.24
CA GLU A 71 12.09 5.74 13.40
C GLU A 71 13.31 6.08 14.28
N PRO A 72 14.28 5.16 14.52
CA PRO A 72 15.48 5.49 15.27
C PRO A 72 16.30 6.67 14.71
N SER A 73 16.21 6.94 13.40
CA SER A 73 16.88 8.08 12.76
C SER A 73 16.17 9.42 12.98
N TYR A 74 14.88 9.41 13.32
CA TYR A 74 14.04 10.60 13.39
C TYR A 74 13.57 10.95 14.81
N ARG A 75 13.94 10.12 15.80
CA ARG A 75 13.75 10.33 17.25
C ARG A 75 12.29 10.67 17.57
N ALA A 76 12.06 11.58 18.53
CA ALA A 76 10.74 11.92 19.09
C ALA A 76 9.67 12.34 18.07
N TYR A 77 10.08 12.74 16.86
CA TYR A 77 9.15 13.20 15.82
C TYR A 77 8.77 12.11 14.80
N SER A 78 9.47 10.97 14.78
CA SER A 78 9.18 9.84 13.89
C SER A 78 8.92 10.29 12.44
N ILE A 79 7.85 9.83 11.79
CA ILE A 79 7.46 10.23 10.42
C ILE A 79 7.09 11.72 10.27
N LEU A 80 6.79 12.41 11.38
CA LEU A 80 6.45 13.83 11.40
C LEU A 80 7.70 14.74 11.47
N ASN A 81 8.88 14.14 11.46
CA ASN A 81 10.13 14.87 11.35
C ASN A 81 10.26 15.56 9.97
N ASP A 82 10.63 16.84 9.97
CA ASP A 82 10.80 17.65 8.76
C ASP A 82 11.73 16.98 7.71
N ASN A 83 12.83 16.36 8.15
CA ASN A 83 13.75 15.67 7.25
C ASN A 83 13.11 14.42 6.63
N PHE A 84 12.25 13.71 7.38
CA PHE A 84 11.49 12.58 6.84
C PHE A 84 10.56 13.05 5.72
N ILE A 85 9.73 14.06 6.04
CA ILE A 85 8.72 14.66 5.16
C ILE A 85 9.34 15.20 3.86
N ARG A 86 10.43 15.95 3.95
CA ARG A 86 11.12 16.50 2.77
C ARG A 86 11.66 15.44 1.85
N ALA A 87 12.13 14.35 2.40
CA ALA A 87 12.73 13.30 1.61
C ALA A 87 11.68 12.37 0.98
N LEU A 88 10.37 12.59 1.19
CA LEU A 88 9.26 11.95 0.46
C LEU A 88 9.07 12.57 -0.93
N LYS A 89 8.52 11.78 -1.85
CA LYS A 89 8.00 12.28 -3.14
C LYS A 89 6.85 13.28 -2.90
N PRO A 90 6.60 14.24 -3.82
CA PRO A 90 5.56 15.26 -3.65
C PRO A 90 4.17 14.68 -3.30
N ALA A 91 3.65 13.73 -4.08
CA ALA A 91 2.33 13.14 -3.84
C ALA A 91 2.25 12.39 -2.49
N THR A 92 3.29 11.64 -2.13
CA THR A 92 3.39 10.94 -0.83
C THR A 92 3.41 11.92 0.33
N ARG A 93 4.06 13.08 0.13
CA ARG A 93 4.14 14.15 1.13
C ARG A 93 2.78 14.83 1.34
N GLU A 94 2.05 15.08 0.26
CA GLU A 94 0.69 15.65 0.31
C GLU A 94 -0.27 14.72 1.03
N GLU A 95 -0.18 13.41 0.79
CA GLU A 95 -1.01 12.42 1.49
C GLU A 95 -0.72 12.43 3.00
N LEU A 96 0.55 12.49 3.41
CA LEU A 96 0.91 12.63 4.82
C LEU A 96 0.29 13.90 5.43
N LEU A 97 0.39 15.04 4.73
CA LEU A 97 -0.15 16.30 5.21
C LEU A 97 -1.68 16.28 5.32
N ARG A 98 -2.36 15.60 4.38
CA ARG A 98 -3.81 15.39 4.42
C ARG A 98 -4.23 14.64 5.68
N ILE A 99 -3.52 13.56 6.03
CA ILE A 99 -3.79 12.80 7.27
C ILE A 99 -3.48 13.64 8.50
N VAL A 100 -2.35 14.37 8.52
CA VAL A 100 -2.01 15.27 9.62
C VAL A 100 -3.11 16.30 9.84
N ASN A 101 -3.60 16.95 8.79
CA ASN A 101 -4.69 17.93 8.88
C ASN A 101 -6.03 17.30 9.25
N LYS A 102 -6.31 16.06 8.82
CA LYS A 102 -7.49 15.30 9.26
C LYS A 102 -7.46 15.04 10.77
N LEU A 103 -6.27 14.81 11.34
CA LEU A 103 -6.09 14.48 12.75
C LEU A 103 -5.86 15.71 13.65
N SER A 104 -5.49 16.84 13.07
CA SER A 104 -5.33 18.11 13.76
C SER A 104 -6.68 18.71 14.13
N SER A 105 -6.80 19.25 15.33
CA SER A 105 -8.04 19.88 15.80
C SER A 105 -7.97 21.41 15.77
N HIS A 106 -6.77 21.97 15.92
CA HIS A 106 -6.60 23.40 16.19
C HIS A 106 -5.79 24.14 15.14
N LYS A 107 -5.05 23.40 14.30
CA LYS A 107 -4.11 24.00 13.35
C LYS A 107 -4.14 23.32 12.00
N THR A 108 -4.21 24.11 10.93
CA THR A 108 -3.94 23.62 9.58
C THR A 108 -2.46 23.76 9.28
N TYR A 109 -1.87 22.69 8.76
CA TYR A 109 -0.49 22.61 8.33
C TYR A 109 -0.43 22.70 6.80
N GLU A 110 0.50 23.51 6.29
CA GLU A 110 0.68 23.73 4.84
C GLU A 110 2.15 23.76 4.47
N PHE A 111 2.48 23.23 3.29
CA PHE A 111 3.82 23.34 2.73
C PHE A 111 4.03 24.72 2.12
N HIS A 112 5.08 25.39 2.57
CA HIS A 112 5.46 26.69 2.06
C HIS A 112 6.73 26.57 1.22
N PHE A 113 6.77 27.27 0.08
CA PHE A 113 7.92 27.28 -0.81
C PHE A 113 8.46 28.71 -0.93
N ILE A 114 9.76 28.87 -0.73
CA ILE A 114 10.47 30.14 -0.95
C ILE A 114 11.55 29.87 -1.98
N ASN A 115 11.53 30.61 -3.10
CA ASN A 115 12.45 30.41 -4.23
C ASN A 115 12.52 28.95 -4.71
N GLY A 116 11.36 28.28 -4.79
CA GLY A 116 11.25 26.88 -5.20
C GLY A 116 11.74 25.85 -4.17
N ARG A 117 12.22 26.29 -3.00
CA ARG A 117 12.66 25.40 -1.92
C ARG A 117 11.57 25.25 -0.86
N LEU A 118 11.22 24.00 -0.55
CA LEU A 118 10.31 23.68 0.55
C LEU A 118 10.89 24.24 1.86
N GLN A 119 10.05 24.89 2.65
CA GLN A 119 10.40 25.41 3.97
C GLN A 119 10.13 24.37 5.07
N PRO A 120 10.79 24.48 6.24
CA PRO A 120 10.61 23.53 7.33
C PRO A 120 9.16 23.51 7.82
N LEU A 121 8.59 22.31 7.91
CA LEU A 121 7.29 22.11 8.54
C LEU A 121 7.50 21.53 9.94
N ARG A 122 7.02 22.26 10.96
CA ARG A 122 7.01 21.77 12.34
C ARG A 122 5.59 21.37 12.72
N ILE A 123 5.38 20.07 12.85
CA ILE A 123 4.12 19.47 13.30
C ILE A 123 4.18 19.30 14.81
N ASP A 124 3.11 19.71 15.51
CA ASP A 124 3.02 19.53 16.95
C ASP A 124 2.68 18.08 17.29
N THR A 125 3.69 17.33 17.76
CA THR A 125 3.55 15.92 18.12
C THR A 125 2.83 15.71 19.46
N ASN A 126 2.61 16.76 20.25
CA ASN A 126 1.78 16.67 21.44
C ASN A 126 0.29 16.67 21.09
N GLU A 127 -0.08 17.38 20.02
CA GLU A 127 -1.43 17.35 19.45
C GLU A 127 -1.64 16.10 18.59
N ILE A 128 -0.68 15.81 17.71
CA ILE A 128 -0.80 14.77 16.68
C ILE A 128 0.20 13.65 16.95
N SER A 129 -0.29 12.52 17.46
CA SER A 129 0.53 11.34 17.67
C SER A 129 1.06 10.78 16.33
N PRO A 130 2.38 10.60 16.17
CA PRO A 130 2.94 9.99 14.96
C PRO A 130 2.38 8.60 14.68
N GLY A 131 2.17 7.78 15.71
CA GLY A 131 1.60 6.43 15.56
C GLY A 131 0.16 6.44 15.03
N LYS A 132 -0.62 7.48 15.37
CA LYS A 132 -1.97 7.65 14.81
C LYS A 132 -1.92 8.02 13.33
N VAL A 133 -0.97 8.85 12.93
CA VAL A 133 -0.75 9.18 11.51
C VAL A 133 -0.31 7.92 10.75
N VAL A 134 0.63 7.14 11.29
CA VAL A 134 1.07 5.85 10.70
C VAL A 134 -0.13 4.92 10.45
N ALA A 135 -1.04 4.79 11.41
CA ALA A 135 -2.19 3.89 11.29
C ALA A 135 -3.25 4.35 10.26
N GLU A 136 -3.26 5.63 9.91
CA GLU A 136 -4.23 6.26 8.98
C GLU A 136 -3.69 6.37 7.54
N LEU A 137 -2.40 6.14 7.32
CA LEU A 137 -1.80 6.12 5.99
C LEU A 137 -2.17 4.84 5.25
N ASN A 138 -2.50 4.99 3.96
CA ASN A 138 -2.92 3.88 3.12
C ASN A 138 -1.74 3.00 2.67
N PHE A 139 -2.07 1.82 2.14
CA PHE A 139 -1.07 0.85 1.67
C PHE A 139 -0.10 1.43 0.62
N ILE A 140 -0.60 2.27 -0.30
CA ILE A 140 0.21 2.86 -1.37
C ILE A 140 1.26 3.86 -0.83
N PHE A 141 1.03 4.47 0.34
CA PHE A 141 2.06 5.27 1.02
C PHE A 141 3.27 4.41 1.38
N TRP A 142 3.03 3.22 1.95
CA TRP A 142 4.08 2.30 2.39
C TRP A 142 4.81 1.64 1.23
N GLU A 143 4.10 1.32 0.15
CA GLU A 143 4.70 0.85 -1.09
C GLU A 143 5.64 1.91 -1.70
N ASN A 144 5.23 3.19 -1.73
CA ASN A 144 6.07 4.27 -2.21
C ASN A 144 7.37 4.43 -1.42
N MET A 145 7.35 4.11 -0.12
CA MET A 145 8.54 4.12 0.74
C MET A 145 9.58 3.09 0.29
N LEU A 146 9.18 2.02 -0.39
CA LEU A 146 10.08 1.00 -0.95
C LEU A 146 10.61 1.35 -2.34
N SER A 147 10.18 2.44 -2.95
CA SER A 147 10.62 2.81 -4.30
C SER A 147 12.10 3.21 -4.38
N ARG A 148 12.67 3.15 -5.58
CA ARG A 148 14.09 3.48 -5.88
C ARG A 148 14.56 4.83 -5.31
N THR A 149 13.66 5.80 -5.20
CA THR A 149 13.94 7.13 -4.63
C THR A 149 14.46 7.05 -3.19
N HIS A 150 14.16 5.97 -2.47
CA HIS A 150 14.58 5.76 -1.08
C HIS A 150 15.71 4.74 -0.93
N ARG A 151 16.37 4.31 -2.02
CA ARG A 151 17.46 3.30 -2.01
C ARG A 151 18.49 3.54 -0.91
N MET A 152 19.00 4.76 -0.81
CA MET A 152 20.02 5.11 0.21
C MET A 152 19.53 4.91 1.65
N ARG A 153 18.22 5.08 1.91
CA ARG A 153 17.66 4.80 3.24
C ARG A 153 17.68 3.29 3.49
N TRP A 154 17.27 2.50 2.51
CA TRP A 154 17.20 1.05 2.67
C TRP A 154 18.56 0.39 2.81
N ILE A 155 19.58 0.87 2.11
CA ILE A 155 20.97 0.38 2.31
C ILE A 155 21.42 0.54 3.76
N ASN A 156 21.09 1.67 4.39
CA ASN A 156 21.50 1.98 5.76
C ASN A 156 20.62 1.27 6.81
N HIS A 157 19.37 0.96 6.47
CA HIS A 157 18.37 0.44 7.40
C HIS A 157 17.97 -1.02 7.12
N PHE A 158 18.59 -1.68 6.14
CA PHE A 158 18.19 -3.00 5.63
C PHE A 158 18.05 -4.04 6.75
N ASN A 159 19.10 -4.25 7.54
CA ASN A 159 19.12 -5.27 8.58
C ASN A 159 18.07 -5.03 9.68
N LYS A 160 17.61 -3.78 9.85
CA LYS A 160 16.53 -3.47 10.78
C LYS A 160 15.16 -3.75 10.18
N ALA A 161 14.98 -3.47 8.89
CA ALA A 161 13.75 -3.75 8.17
C ALA A 161 13.54 -5.25 7.94
N PHE A 162 14.62 -5.99 7.74
CA PHE A 162 14.63 -7.42 7.41
C PHE A 162 15.51 -8.22 8.38
N PRO A 163 15.16 -8.29 9.67
CA PRO A 163 16.01 -8.89 10.71
C PRO A 163 16.26 -10.38 10.52
N ASN A 164 15.39 -11.07 9.77
CA ASN A 164 15.45 -12.52 9.55
C ASN A 164 16.14 -12.90 8.23
N VAL A 165 16.56 -11.93 7.42
CA VAL A 165 17.27 -12.21 6.16
C VAL A 165 18.72 -12.53 6.49
N CYS A 166 19.15 -13.74 6.13
CA CYS A 166 20.55 -14.13 6.22
C CYS A 166 21.29 -13.53 5.02
N ILE A 167 22.10 -12.50 5.27
CA ILE A 167 22.95 -11.89 4.25
C ILE A 167 24.39 -12.34 4.48
N SER A 168 24.99 -12.91 3.44
CA SER A 168 26.37 -13.40 3.44
C SER A 168 27.36 -12.34 2.98
N SER A 169 26.93 -11.32 2.20
CA SER A 169 27.78 -10.24 1.71
C SER A 169 27.04 -8.90 1.49
N PRO A 170 27.75 -7.75 1.46
CA PRO A 170 27.17 -6.47 1.05
C PRO A 170 26.54 -6.49 -0.36
N ASP A 171 27.11 -7.26 -1.29
CA ASP A 171 26.59 -7.38 -2.66
C ASP A 171 25.21 -8.06 -2.69
N GLU A 172 25.00 -9.07 -1.85
CA GLU A 172 23.70 -9.74 -1.70
C GLU A 172 22.63 -8.79 -1.14
N ARG A 173 22.99 -7.91 -0.19
CA ARG A 173 22.08 -6.85 0.28
C ARG A 173 21.67 -5.93 -0.87
N ASP A 174 22.64 -5.48 -1.66
CA ASP A 174 22.40 -4.56 -2.76
C ASP A 174 21.51 -5.19 -3.85
N LEU A 175 21.65 -6.50 -4.10
CA LEU A 175 20.76 -7.26 -4.98
C LEU A 175 19.33 -7.28 -4.45
N ILE A 176 19.12 -7.63 -3.18
CA ILE A 176 17.76 -7.68 -2.60
C ILE A 176 17.11 -6.30 -2.59
N VAL A 177 17.86 -5.25 -2.26
CA VAL A 177 17.34 -3.86 -2.33
C VAL A 177 16.94 -3.52 -3.77
N ASN A 178 17.71 -3.92 -4.77
CA ASN A 178 17.36 -3.70 -6.17
C ASN A 178 16.12 -4.52 -6.60
N GLU A 179 15.93 -5.74 -6.09
CA GLU A 179 14.74 -6.55 -6.34
C GLU A 179 13.48 -5.90 -5.76
N ILE A 180 13.54 -5.45 -4.50
CA ILE A 180 12.43 -4.70 -3.86
C ILE A 180 12.03 -3.50 -4.73
N HIS A 181 13.02 -2.78 -5.23
CA HIS A 181 12.87 -1.63 -6.12
C HIS A 181 12.40 -1.94 -7.55
N ASN A 182 12.32 -3.22 -7.94
CA ASN A 182 11.77 -3.64 -9.23
C ASN A 182 10.31 -4.07 -9.13
N ILE A 183 9.83 -4.34 -7.91
CA ILE A 183 8.44 -4.69 -7.63
C ILE A 183 7.55 -3.43 -7.59
N THR A 184 8.16 -2.27 -7.28
CA THR A 184 7.54 -0.94 -7.11
C THR A 184 8.03 0.06 -8.16
#